data_AF-A0A7S3MBH9-F1
#
_entry.id   AF-A0A7S3MBH9-F1
#
_cell.length_a   1.000
_cell.length_b   1.000
_cell.length_c   1.000
_cell.angle_alpha   90.00
_cell.angle_beta   90.00
_cell.angle_gamma   90.00
#
_symmetry.space_group_name_H-M   'P 1'
#
loop_
_entity.id
_entity.type
_entity.pdbx_description
1 polymer ?
#
loop_
_entity_poly.entity_id
_entity_poly.type
_entity_poly.pdbx_seq_one_letter_code
_entity_poly.pdbx_strand_id
1 'polypeptide(L)'
;RKRQAHESSLSRESHHDFHPHDLEHDGEAFFSKLIAKESALTELTVGRLMGNYIFFSDGYIPVQTGQAFYKAIQTDGGKGTFYSLGSDVHCLFYKPAGDALAMPDPTECFHALANHVSMT
;
A
#
# COMPACT_ATOMS: atom_id res chain seq x y z
N ARG A 1 -2.97 -13.99 -19.36
CA ARG A 1 -2.40 -14.62 -18.15
C ARG A 1 -2.64 -16.13 -18.06
N LYS A 2 -3.85 -16.65 -17.77
CA LYS A 2 -4.11 -18.11 -17.67
C LYS A 2 -3.64 -18.90 -18.90
N ARG A 3 -4.11 -18.48 -20.08
CA ARG A 3 -3.71 -19.06 -21.37
C ARG A 3 -2.19 -19.02 -21.55
N GLN A 4 -1.57 -17.87 -21.31
CA GLN A 4 -0.12 -17.71 -21.40
C GLN A 4 0.64 -18.61 -20.41
N ALA A 5 0.19 -18.73 -19.17
CA ALA A 5 0.81 -19.58 -18.16
C ALA A 5 0.73 -21.07 -18.56
N HIS A 6 -0.46 -21.52 -18.97
CA HIS A 6 -0.71 -22.89 -19.43
C HIS A 6 0.07 -23.25 -20.71
N GLU A 7 0.07 -22.34 -21.68
CA GLU A 7 0.83 -22.51 -22.93
C GLU A 7 2.34 -22.50 -22.68
N SER A 8 2.82 -21.75 -21.68
CA SER A 8 4.24 -21.72 -21.30
C SER A 8 4.69 -22.94 -20.49
N SER A 9 3.82 -23.50 -19.64
CA SER A 9 4.15 -24.65 -18.80
C SER A 9 3.97 -26.00 -19.51
N LEU A 10 3.23 -26.04 -20.63
CA LEU A 10 2.83 -27.26 -21.35
C LEU A 10 2.19 -28.33 -20.45
N SER A 11 1.68 -27.91 -19.28
CA SER A 11 1.06 -28.81 -18.32
C SER A 11 -0.37 -29.16 -18.75
N ARG A 12 -0.83 -30.39 -18.50
CA ARG A 12 -2.23 -30.80 -18.79
C ARG A 12 -3.25 -30.01 -17.97
N GLU A 13 -2.83 -29.49 -16.83
CA GLU A 13 -3.59 -28.62 -15.95
C GLU A 13 -2.70 -27.45 -15.52
N SER A 14 -3.22 -26.22 -15.57
CA SER A 14 -2.58 -25.05 -14.93
C SER A 14 -3.47 -24.58 -13.77
N HIS A 15 -2.94 -24.65 -12.56
CA HIS A 15 -3.60 -24.09 -11.39
C HIS A 15 -3.65 -22.56 -11.48
N HIS A 16 -4.77 -21.99 -11.02
CA HIS A 16 -4.89 -20.55 -10.88
C HIS A 16 -4.30 -20.12 -9.55
N ASP A 17 -3.51 -19.05 -9.55
CA ASP A 17 -3.04 -18.43 -8.31
C ASP A 17 -4.18 -17.77 -7.51
N PHE A 18 -5.36 -17.54 -8.12
CA PHE A 18 -6.45 -16.74 -7.54
C PHE A 18 -7.80 -17.45 -7.42
N HIS A 19 -7.90 -18.73 -7.80
CA HIS A 19 -9.15 -19.48 -7.67
C HIS A 19 -8.90 -20.90 -7.17
N PRO A 20 -9.74 -21.42 -6.24
CA PRO A 20 -9.64 -22.79 -5.78
C PRO A 20 -9.95 -23.75 -6.93
N HIS A 21 -9.38 -24.96 -6.84
CA HIS A 21 -9.52 -26.00 -7.85
C HIS A 21 -10.98 -26.48 -7.99
N ASP A 22 -11.72 -26.49 -6.87
CA ASP A 22 -13.13 -26.81 -6.79
C ASP A 22 -13.92 -25.61 -6.24
N LEU A 23 -14.27 -24.71 -7.15
CA LEU A 23 -15.03 -23.50 -6.84
C LEU A 23 -16.48 -23.81 -6.45
N GLU A 24 -17.02 -24.94 -6.93
CA GLU A 24 -18.42 -25.32 -6.71
C GLU A 24 -18.65 -25.94 -5.33
N HIS A 25 -17.68 -26.67 -4.79
CA HIS A 25 -17.82 -27.32 -3.47
C HIS A 25 -17.03 -26.64 -2.35
N ASP A 26 -15.91 -25.96 -2.64
CA ASP A 26 -15.00 -25.40 -1.62
C ASP A 26 -14.67 -23.90 -1.84
N GLY A 27 -15.41 -23.24 -2.75
CA GLY A 27 -15.24 -21.83 -3.08
C GLY A 27 -15.43 -20.90 -1.87
N GLU A 28 -16.48 -21.14 -1.08
CA GLU A 28 -16.80 -20.31 0.10
C GLU A 28 -15.69 -20.36 1.15
N ALA A 29 -15.18 -21.56 1.47
CA ALA A 29 -14.12 -21.72 2.45
C ALA A 29 -12.80 -21.09 1.97
N PHE A 30 -12.50 -21.15 0.67
CA PHE A 30 -11.34 -20.47 0.09
C PHE A 30 -11.45 -18.94 0.23
N PHE A 31 -12.56 -18.34 -0.18
CA PHE A 31 -12.74 -16.90 -0.09
C PHE A 31 -12.77 -16.41 1.36
N SER A 32 -13.39 -17.18 2.27
CA SER A 32 -13.38 -16.88 3.70
C SER A 32 -11.95 -16.87 4.26
N LYS A 33 -11.12 -17.87 3.92
CA LYS A 33 -9.69 -17.88 4.31
C LYS A 33 -8.90 -16.72 3.69
N LEU A 34 -9.17 -16.38 2.44
CA LEU A 34 -8.51 -15.28 1.75
C LEU A 34 -8.82 -13.94 2.43
N ILE A 35 -10.10 -13.67 2.69
CA ILE A 35 -10.55 -12.45 3.38
C ILE A 35 -9.95 -12.40 4.79
N ALA A 36 -10.02 -13.50 5.55
CA ALA A 36 -9.46 -13.54 6.91
C ALA A 36 -7.95 -13.25 6.93
N LYS A 37 -7.21 -13.80 5.95
CA LYS A 37 -5.78 -13.53 5.80
C LYS A 37 -5.52 -12.05 5.45
N GLU A 38 -6.28 -11.49 4.52
CA GLU A 38 -6.16 -10.09 4.12
C GLU A 38 -6.46 -9.15 5.31
N SER A 39 -7.56 -9.38 6.03
CA SER A 39 -7.91 -8.62 7.23
C SER A 39 -6.80 -8.65 8.27
N ALA A 40 -6.24 -9.83 8.58
CA ALA A 40 -5.14 -9.94 9.55
C ALA A 40 -3.88 -9.18 9.10
N LEU A 41 -3.55 -9.20 7.81
CA LEU A 41 -2.42 -8.43 7.26
C LEU A 41 -2.66 -6.92 7.33
N THR A 42 -3.89 -6.49 7.03
CA THR A 42 -4.28 -5.09 7.18
C THR A 42 -4.15 -4.65 8.63
N GLU A 43 -4.71 -5.38 9.59
CA GLU A 43 -4.63 -5.07 11.02
C GLU A 43 -3.19 -4.98 11.53
N LEU A 44 -2.33 -5.92 11.14
CA LEU A 44 -0.91 -5.88 11.49
C LEU A 44 -0.23 -4.63 10.93
N THR A 45 -0.56 -4.26 9.69
CA THR A 45 -0.03 -3.06 9.04
C THR A 45 -0.49 -1.80 9.77
N VAL A 46 -1.78 -1.73 10.12
CA VAL A 46 -2.34 -0.65 10.94
C VAL A 46 -1.59 -0.52 12.25
N GLY A 47 -1.41 -1.62 12.99
CA GLY A 47 -0.69 -1.62 14.27
C GLY A 47 0.74 -1.09 14.13
N ARG A 48 1.46 -1.49 13.07
CA ARG A 48 2.82 -1.00 12.77
C ARG A 48 2.85 0.50 12.46
N LEU A 49 1.88 1.00 11.69
CA LEU A 49 1.78 2.43 11.35
C LEU A 49 1.38 3.27 12.58
N MET A 50 0.46 2.78 13.41
CA MET A 50 0.03 3.43 14.65
C MET A 50 1.18 3.54 15.65
N GLY A 51 2.07 2.54 15.73
CA GLY A 51 3.24 2.58 16.60
C GLY A 51 4.20 3.75 16.32
N ASN A 52 4.13 4.37 15.14
CA ASN A 52 4.90 5.57 14.78
C ASN A 52 4.01 6.80 14.55
N TYR A 53 2.72 6.75 14.93
CA TYR A 53 1.75 7.82 14.72
C TYR A 53 1.51 8.21 13.25
N ILE A 54 1.69 7.28 12.30
CA ILE A 54 1.60 7.54 10.85
C ILE A 54 0.39 6.90 10.15
N PHE A 55 -0.55 6.30 10.88
CA PHE A 55 -1.68 5.57 10.27
C PHE A 55 -2.69 6.48 9.55
N PHE A 56 -3.13 7.56 10.20
CA PHE A 56 -4.07 8.55 9.64
C PHE A 56 -3.61 9.97 9.98
N SER A 57 -2.40 10.31 9.57
CA SER A 57 -1.83 11.64 9.78
C SER A 57 -2.17 12.58 8.62
N ASP A 58 -3.43 12.67 8.18
CA ASP A 58 -3.82 13.21 6.87
C ASP A 58 -3.34 14.65 6.55
N GLY A 59 -3.11 15.48 7.58
CA GLY A 59 -2.53 16.81 7.43
C GLY A 59 -1.00 16.84 7.23
N TYR A 60 -0.35 15.68 7.29
CA TYR A 60 1.09 15.49 7.28
C TYR A 60 1.50 14.29 6.41
N ILE A 61 2.62 14.42 5.71
CA ILE A 61 3.21 13.31 4.94
C ILE A 61 4.30 12.67 5.82
N PRO A 62 4.14 11.40 6.24
CA PRO A 62 5.17 10.70 6.99
C PRO A 62 6.35 10.32 6.09
N VAL A 63 7.57 10.59 6.54
CA VAL A 63 8.82 10.40 5.80
C VAL A 63 9.81 9.61 6.65
N GLN A 64 10.21 8.44 6.14
CA GLN A 64 11.20 7.56 6.80
C GLN A 64 12.47 7.33 5.97
N THR A 65 12.47 7.71 4.69
CA THR A 65 13.58 7.47 3.77
C THR A 65 13.93 8.73 2.98
N GLY A 66 15.16 8.79 2.46
CA GLY A 66 15.60 9.91 1.63
C GLY A 66 14.78 10.08 0.34
N GLN A 67 14.33 8.99 -0.27
CA GLN A 67 13.45 9.07 -1.45
C GLN A 67 12.08 9.66 -1.10
N ALA A 68 11.49 9.25 0.03
CA ALA A 68 10.23 9.82 0.52
C ALA A 68 10.37 11.31 0.86
N PHE A 69 11.55 11.73 1.36
CA PHE A 69 11.85 13.13 1.64
C PHE A 69 11.76 14.01 0.39
N TYR A 70 12.43 13.61 -0.70
CA TYR A 70 12.35 14.36 -1.96
C TYR A 70 10.93 14.40 -2.53
N LYS A 71 10.21 13.27 -2.45
CA LYS A 71 8.82 13.20 -2.94
C LYS A 71 7.88 14.09 -2.12
N ALA A 72 8.07 14.17 -0.80
CA ALA A 72 7.30 15.07 0.06
C ALA A 72 7.51 16.54 -0.32
N ILE A 73 8.75 16.97 -0.52
CA ILE A 73 9.11 18.34 -0.95
C ILE A 73 8.51 18.68 -2.31
N GLN A 74 8.48 17.74 -3.25
CA GLN A 74 7.90 17.96 -4.57
C GLN A 74 6.40 18.29 -4.53
N THR A 75 5.69 17.94 -3.45
CA THR A 75 4.26 18.19 -3.29
C THR A 75 3.89 19.67 -3.38
N ASP A 76 4.71 20.56 -2.81
CA ASP A 76 4.45 22.01 -2.83
C ASP A 76 5.64 22.86 -3.32
N GLY A 77 6.67 22.20 -3.86
CA GLY A 77 7.92 22.85 -4.28
C GLY A 77 8.84 23.22 -3.11
N GLY A 78 8.72 22.54 -1.97
CA GLY A 78 9.58 22.71 -0.79
C GLY A 78 9.22 23.89 0.09
N LYS A 79 7.97 24.36 0.03
CA LYS A 79 7.49 25.49 0.83
C LYS A 79 7.06 25.04 2.23
N GLY A 80 6.71 23.77 2.39
CA GLY A 80 6.28 23.18 3.65
C GLY A 80 7.37 23.06 4.72
N THR A 81 6.97 22.56 5.88
CA THR A 81 7.81 22.44 7.07
C THR A 81 7.90 20.98 7.54
N PHE A 82 9.10 20.56 7.95
CA PHE A 82 9.30 19.26 8.60
C PHE A 82 9.19 19.38 10.12
N TYR A 83 8.49 18.44 10.72
CA TYR A 83 8.35 18.27 12.16
C TYR A 83 8.98 16.94 12.58
N SER A 84 9.68 16.97 13.71
CA SER A 84 10.18 15.78 14.40
C SER A 84 9.55 15.73 15.78
N LEU A 85 9.11 14.54 16.20
CA LEU A 85 8.47 14.34 17.51
C LEU A 85 9.44 13.87 18.58
N GLY A 86 10.72 13.65 18.24
CA GLY A 86 11.74 13.16 19.17
C GLY A 86 12.40 11.89 18.67
N SER A 87 13.13 11.22 19.55
CA SER A 87 13.88 9.98 19.25
C SER A 87 13.04 8.71 19.35
N ASP A 88 11.82 8.81 19.90
CA ASP A 88 10.87 7.72 20.10
C ASP A 88 10.02 7.43 18.86
N VAL A 89 9.82 8.44 17.99
CA VAL A 89 9.10 8.29 16.73
C VAL A 89 10.09 8.19 15.57
N HIS A 90 10.12 7.03 14.91
CA HIS A 90 11.04 6.77 13.79
C HIS A 90 10.47 7.30 12.46
N CYS A 91 10.07 8.57 12.44
CA CYS A 91 9.48 9.22 11.27
C CYS A 91 9.59 10.75 11.39
N LEU A 92 9.80 11.43 10.26
CA LEU A 92 9.60 12.86 10.13
C LEU A 92 8.23 13.14 9.52
N PHE A 93 7.57 14.23 9.94
CA PHE A 93 6.27 14.62 9.42
C PHE A 93 6.41 15.89 8.59
N TYR A 94 6.08 15.81 7.31
CA TYR A 94 6.11 16.96 6.42
C TYR A 94 4.72 17.60 6.32
N LYS A 95 4.61 18.88 6.62
CA LYS A 95 3.40 19.67 6.44
C LYS A 95 3.58 20.64 5.26
N PRO A 96 2.86 20.47 4.14
CA PRO A 96 2.88 21.43 3.04
C PRO A 96 2.42 22.83 3.50
N ALA A 97 2.91 23.89 2.85
CA ALA A 97 2.59 25.28 3.20
C ALA A 97 1.20 25.76 2.72
N GLY A 98 0.53 24.98 1.87
CA GLY A 98 -0.80 25.30 1.33
C GLY A 98 -1.96 24.86 2.22
N ASP A 99 -3.16 24.87 1.64
CA ASP A 99 -4.37 24.30 2.26
C ASP A 99 -4.19 22.81 2.57
N ALA A 100 -5.11 22.28 3.39
CA ALA A 100 -5.13 20.87 3.75
C ALA A 100 -4.93 19.96 2.52
N LEU A 101 -4.08 18.94 2.68
CA LEU A 101 -3.89 17.92 1.66
C LEU A 101 -5.26 17.35 1.28
N ALA A 102 -5.70 17.63 0.05
CA ALA A 102 -6.92 17.05 -0.47
C ALA A 102 -6.73 15.54 -0.58
N MET A 103 -7.75 14.77 -0.18
CA MET A 103 -7.73 13.34 -0.38
C MET A 103 -7.78 13.06 -1.90
N PRO A 104 -6.76 12.41 -2.48
CA PRO A 104 -6.73 12.12 -3.91
C PRO A 104 -7.77 11.06 -4.29
N ASP A 105 -8.11 10.99 -5.58
CA ASP A 105 -9.06 10.00 -6.08
C ASP A 105 -8.50 8.56 -5.86
N PRO A 106 -9.33 7.58 -5.49
CA PRO A 106 -8.88 6.20 -5.29
C PRO A 106 -8.16 5.60 -6.50
N THR A 107 -8.52 6.00 -7.72
CA THR A 107 -7.88 5.55 -8.96
C THR A 107 -6.47 6.11 -9.08
N GLU A 108 -6.28 7.38 -8.74
CA GLU A 108 -4.97 8.03 -8.69
C GLU A 108 -4.07 7.38 -7.63
N CYS A 109 -4.62 7.08 -6.45
CA CYS A 109 -3.93 6.34 -5.39
C CYS A 109 -3.44 4.98 -5.89
N PHE A 110 -4.32 4.22 -6.56
CA PHE A 110 -3.96 2.92 -7.12
C PHE A 110 -2.82 3.04 -8.13
N HIS A 111 -2.91 3.96 -9.08
CA HIS A 111 -1.87 4.15 -10.09
C HIS A 111 -0.55 4.63 -9.48
N ALA A 112 -0.59 5.55 -8.50
CA ALA A 112 0.60 6.01 -7.81
C ALA A 112 1.33 4.86 -7.09
N LEU A 113 0.59 3.97 -6.43
CA LEU A 113 1.14 2.78 -5.78
C LEU A 113 1.67 1.77 -6.80
N ALA A 114 0.87 1.41 -7.81
CA ALA A 114 1.26 0.43 -8.83
C ALA A 114 2.52 0.87 -9.61
N ASN A 115 2.60 2.16 -9.96
CA ASN A 115 3.77 2.73 -10.61
C ASN A 115 5.00 2.63 -9.69
N HIS A 116 4.86 2.98 -8.41
CA HIS A 116 5.96 2.85 -7.45
C HIS A 116 6.47 1.41 -7.35
N VAL A 117 5.57 0.44 -7.16
CA VAL A 117 5.89 -0.99 -7.06
C VAL A 117 6.55 -1.51 -8.34
N SER A 118 6.19 -0.99 -9.51
CA SER A 118 6.81 -1.39 -10.78
C SER A 118 8.22 -0.83 -11.00
N MET A 119 8.58 0.24 -10.28
CA MET A 119 9.87 0.92 -10.38
C MET A 119 10.90 0.47 -9.33
N THR A 120 10.43 -0.22 -8.28
CA THR A 120 11.24 -0.78 -7.19
C THR A 120 11.50 -2.26 -7.40
#